data_AF-A0A353DL74-F1
#
_entry.id   AF-A0A353DL74-F1
#
_cell.length_a   1.000
_cell.length_b   1.000
_cell.length_c   1.000
_cell.angle_alpha   90.00
_cell.angle_beta   90.00
_cell.angle_gamma   90.00
#
_symmetry.space_group_name_H-M   'P 1'
#
loop_
_entity.id
_entity.type
_entity.pdbx_description
1 polymer ?
#
loop_
_entity_poly.entity_id
_entity_poly.type
_entity_poly.pdbx_seq_one_letter_code
_entity_poly.pdbx_strand_id
1 'polypeptide(L)'
;MYVSDDFEKCVKLWEKVTVNDVMVNGMNIGKNVFKGMSAKKALAFARSYLKNAGADIAPFRKLLANAVDPKVVKKSPIPLGIVTTAYPSMKQVNKIANQLKEEEILPYLEASAACWPIFPIQKIGKKKFVDGGFSDNLPIDLAIEMGATQIVAVLLKSYPPVPQHIELTELPFVTTIFPSNDLGGIMDFDHDVLMRNMQLGYLDAKKKYGDALGKKYAFASLEPLEEVADDFVRLCIADDPLLWKKMQKYLLQEGYDCKIPKDVFLAALEMLRKILKVSPYEEYTLQKFYGVCEESCLGLSKSQIPAKQFRSGNKNKTLMKADEPAFVSYLYQSFKAGHKASHAKPFFKLSPNALLLANLLKILMEKMG
;
A
#
# COMPACT_ATOMS: atom_id res chain seq x y z
N MET A 1 -1.96 0.02 -23.46
CA MET A 1 -3.06 -0.80 -22.93
C MET A 1 -4.20 0.08 -22.42
N TYR A 2 -4.01 0.95 -21.42
CA TYR A 2 -5.07 1.92 -21.04
C TYR A 2 -5.51 2.82 -22.20
N VAL A 3 -4.56 3.52 -22.84
CA VAL A 3 -4.86 4.38 -24.00
C VAL A 3 -5.36 3.61 -25.23
N SER A 4 -5.23 2.29 -25.25
CA SER A 4 -5.73 1.44 -26.33
C SER A 4 -7.04 0.74 -25.97
N ASP A 5 -7.66 1.13 -24.85
CA ASP A 5 -8.88 0.52 -24.30
C ASP A 5 -8.81 -1.01 -24.15
N ASP A 6 -7.62 -1.51 -23.79
CA ASP A 6 -7.35 -2.94 -23.66
C ASP A 6 -7.09 -3.30 -22.20
N PHE A 7 -8.15 -3.16 -21.40
CA PHE A 7 -8.11 -3.37 -19.96
C PHE A 7 -7.84 -4.84 -19.60
N GLU A 8 -8.51 -5.79 -20.29
CA GLU A 8 -8.32 -7.21 -20.04
C GLU A 8 -6.86 -7.66 -20.26
N LYS A 9 -6.22 -7.19 -21.34
CA LYS A 9 -4.81 -7.49 -21.60
C LYS A 9 -3.90 -6.89 -20.54
N CYS A 10 -4.23 -5.71 -20.03
CA CYS A 10 -3.50 -5.08 -18.93
C CYS A 10 -3.52 -5.95 -17.67
N VAL A 11 -4.70 -6.41 -17.26
CA VAL A 11 -4.89 -7.29 -16.10
C VAL A 11 -4.14 -8.61 -16.30
N LYS A 12 -4.36 -9.27 -17.45
CA LYS A 12 -3.70 -10.56 -17.78
C LYS A 12 -2.17 -10.45 -17.81
N LEU A 13 -1.62 -9.29 -18.21
CA LEU A 13 -0.17 -9.05 -18.18
C LEU A 13 0.32 -9.04 -16.73
N TRP A 14 -0.28 -8.25 -15.85
CA TRP A 14 0.16 -8.15 -14.45
C TRP A 14 -0.08 -9.42 -13.64
N GLU A 15 -1.11 -10.21 -13.97
CA GLU A 15 -1.36 -11.53 -13.38
C GLU A 15 -0.27 -12.56 -13.70
N LYS A 16 0.38 -12.44 -14.87
CA LYS A 16 1.25 -13.50 -15.41
C LYS A 16 2.71 -13.12 -15.53
N VAL A 17 3.02 -11.82 -15.50
CA VAL A 17 4.39 -11.34 -15.71
C VAL A 17 5.32 -11.89 -14.63
N THR A 18 6.47 -12.37 -15.08
CA THR A 18 7.56 -12.81 -14.21
C THR A 18 8.80 -11.97 -14.48
N VAL A 19 9.77 -12.06 -13.58
CA VAL A 19 11.06 -11.37 -13.76
C VAL A 19 11.77 -11.76 -15.06
N ASN A 20 11.55 -12.98 -15.56
CA ASN A 20 12.16 -13.47 -16.81
C ASN A 20 11.49 -12.91 -18.07
N ASP A 21 10.24 -12.45 -17.97
CA ASP A 21 9.56 -11.74 -19.06
C ASP A 21 10.09 -10.31 -19.22
N VAL A 22 10.82 -9.82 -18.22
CA VAL A 22 11.42 -8.49 -18.20
C VAL A 22 12.92 -8.55 -18.51
N MET A 23 13.66 -9.44 -17.85
CA MET A 23 15.12 -9.50 -17.95
C MET A 23 15.66 -10.93 -18.00
N VAL A 24 16.67 -11.15 -18.84
CA VAL A 24 17.35 -12.45 -18.93
C VAL A 24 18.08 -12.73 -17.62
N ASN A 25 17.83 -13.91 -17.03
CA ASN A 25 18.33 -14.28 -15.71
C ASN A 25 17.94 -13.25 -14.62
N GLY A 26 16.73 -12.72 -14.74
CA GLY A 26 16.17 -11.74 -13.81
C GLY A 26 16.19 -12.21 -12.36
N MET A 27 16.34 -11.26 -11.45
CA MET A 27 16.28 -11.50 -10.01
C MET A 27 15.26 -10.54 -9.40
N ASN A 28 14.38 -11.07 -8.54
CA ASN A 28 13.46 -10.23 -7.77
C ASN A 28 14.29 -9.40 -6.79
N ILE A 29 14.27 -8.09 -6.97
CA ILE A 29 14.93 -7.14 -6.07
C ILE A 29 13.88 -6.69 -5.05
N GLY A 30 13.62 -7.58 -4.09
CA GLY A 30 12.81 -7.29 -2.90
C GLY A 30 13.55 -6.42 -1.88
N LYS A 31 12.91 -6.07 -0.77
CA LYS A 31 13.54 -5.29 0.33
C LYS A 31 14.75 -5.97 0.97
N ASN A 32 14.83 -7.30 0.87
CA ASN A 32 15.95 -8.10 1.38
C ASN A 32 16.68 -8.75 0.19
N VAL A 33 17.54 -7.97 -0.47
CA VAL A 33 18.19 -8.24 -1.77
C VAL A 33 19.02 -9.55 -1.82
N PHE A 34 19.22 -10.28 -0.70
CA PHE A 34 20.18 -11.39 -0.62
C PHE A 34 19.67 -12.71 -0.03
N LYS A 35 18.39 -12.87 0.33
CA LYS A 35 17.90 -14.18 0.79
C LYS A 35 17.52 -15.08 -0.40
N GLY A 36 18.27 -16.16 -0.62
CA GLY A 36 17.90 -17.25 -1.54
C GLY A 36 18.62 -17.29 -2.90
N MET A 37 19.66 -16.48 -3.11
CA MET A 37 20.38 -16.42 -4.37
C MET A 37 21.38 -17.58 -4.53
N SER A 38 21.32 -18.32 -5.64
CA SER A 38 22.39 -19.25 -5.99
C SER A 38 23.54 -18.52 -6.68
N ALA A 39 24.78 -18.86 -6.33
CA ALA A 39 25.99 -18.23 -6.87
C ALA A 39 26.04 -18.24 -8.42
N LYS A 40 25.46 -19.27 -9.05
CA LYS A 40 25.37 -19.40 -10.50
C LYS A 40 24.48 -18.33 -11.15
N LYS A 41 23.33 -18.00 -10.56
CA LYS A 41 22.42 -16.96 -11.09
C LYS A 41 23.03 -15.57 -10.91
N ALA A 42 23.64 -15.31 -9.76
CA ALA A 42 24.36 -14.06 -9.48
C ALA A 42 25.46 -13.79 -10.53
N LEU A 43 26.26 -14.83 -10.83
CA LEU A 43 27.35 -14.73 -11.80
C LEU A 43 26.86 -14.50 -13.24
N ALA A 44 25.75 -15.15 -13.63
CA ALA A 44 25.14 -14.95 -14.94
C ALA A 44 24.59 -13.54 -15.12
N PHE A 45 23.90 -13.01 -14.11
CA PHE A 45 23.41 -11.63 -14.09
C PHE A 45 24.57 -10.63 -14.19
N ALA A 46 25.64 -10.81 -13.40
CA ALA A 46 26.81 -9.94 -13.44
C ALA A 46 27.52 -9.93 -14.81
N ARG A 47 27.64 -11.09 -15.47
CA ARG A 47 28.21 -11.17 -16.84
C ARG A 47 27.35 -10.43 -17.87
N SER A 48 26.02 -10.61 -17.80
CA SER A 48 25.08 -9.88 -18.65
C SER A 48 25.19 -8.37 -18.43
N TYR A 49 25.30 -7.97 -17.16
CA TYR A 49 25.41 -6.58 -16.75
C TYR A 49 26.65 -5.88 -17.32
N LEU A 50 27.81 -6.55 -17.29
CA LEU A 50 29.05 -6.04 -17.87
C LEU A 50 28.97 -5.86 -19.40
N LYS A 51 28.28 -6.76 -20.10
CA LYS A 51 28.13 -6.70 -21.56
C LYS A 51 27.20 -5.58 -22.01
N ASN A 52 26.09 -5.38 -21.30
CA ASN A 52 25.00 -4.50 -21.73
C ASN A 52 25.00 -3.15 -21.00
N ALA A 53 25.91 -2.93 -20.04
CA ALA A 53 25.90 -1.79 -19.12
C ALA A 53 24.54 -1.64 -18.39
N GLY A 54 23.97 -2.77 -18.00
CA GLY A 54 22.63 -2.94 -17.43
C GLY A 54 22.11 -4.37 -17.65
N ALA A 55 20.94 -4.70 -17.11
CA ALA A 55 20.30 -6.00 -17.35
C ALA A 55 20.01 -6.21 -18.86
N ASP A 56 20.03 -7.47 -19.32
CA ASP A 56 19.56 -7.79 -20.67
C ASP A 56 18.02 -7.77 -20.70
N ILE A 57 17.48 -6.71 -21.29
CA ILE A 57 16.04 -6.44 -21.38
C ILE A 57 15.43 -6.90 -22.71
N ALA A 58 16.06 -7.80 -23.46
CA ALA A 58 15.46 -8.40 -24.65
C ALA A 58 14.05 -9.00 -24.40
N PRO A 59 13.78 -9.68 -23.26
CA PRO A 59 12.43 -10.12 -22.91
C PRO A 59 11.45 -8.95 -22.77
N PHE A 60 11.82 -7.88 -22.05
CA PHE A 60 10.97 -6.69 -21.90
C PHE A 60 10.64 -6.04 -23.24
N ARG A 61 11.59 -5.95 -24.18
CA ARG A 61 11.32 -5.42 -25.52
C ARG A 61 10.27 -6.24 -26.27
N LYS A 62 10.34 -7.58 -26.16
CA LYS A 62 9.34 -8.49 -26.74
C LYS A 62 7.99 -8.32 -26.05
N LEU A 63 7.98 -8.23 -24.72
CA LEU A 63 6.78 -7.98 -23.94
C LEU A 63 6.11 -6.67 -24.36
N LEU A 64 6.90 -5.59 -24.48
CA LEU A 64 6.44 -4.26 -24.91
C LEU A 64 5.84 -4.29 -26.32
N ALA A 65 6.53 -4.92 -27.29
CA ALA A 65 6.05 -5.05 -28.66
C ALA A 65 4.76 -5.88 -28.77
N ASN A 66 4.60 -6.89 -27.92
CA ASN A 66 3.36 -7.68 -27.85
C ASN A 66 2.24 -6.91 -27.14
N ALA A 67 2.57 -6.09 -26.15
CA ALA A 67 1.61 -5.36 -25.33
C ALA A 67 1.03 -4.11 -26.02
N VAL A 68 1.85 -3.41 -26.80
CA VAL A 68 1.55 -2.09 -27.34
C VAL A 68 1.61 -2.09 -28.87
N ASP A 69 0.48 -1.75 -29.52
CA ASP A 69 0.44 -1.46 -30.96
C ASP A 69 0.60 0.06 -31.19
N PRO A 70 1.71 0.51 -31.79
CA PRO A 70 1.95 1.93 -32.10
C PRO A 70 0.84 2.58 -32.93
N LYS A 71 0.19 1.85 -33.84
CA LYS A 71 -0.88 2.37 -34.69
C LYS A 71 -2.13 2.70 -33.87
N VAL A 72 -2.45 1.83 -32.91
CA VAL A 72 -3.58 2.04 -32.00
C VAL A 72 -3.31 3.20 -31.05
N VAL A 73 -2.10 3.26 -30.46
CA VAL A 73 -1.70 4.39 -29.61
C VAL A 73 -1.84 5.71 -30.37
N LYS A 74 -1.35 5.77 -31.62
CA LYS A 74 -1.37 6.99 -32.43
C LYS A 74 -2.79 7.48 -32.73
N LYS A 75 -3.71 6.56 -33.02
CA LYS A 75 -5.12 6.85 -33.33
C LYS A 75 -6.01 7.00 -32.09
N SER A 76 -5.48 6.73 -30.91
CA SER A 76 -6.26 6.79 -29.68
C SER A 76 -6.82 8.19 -29.43
N PRO A 77 -8.10 8.32 -29.00
CA PRO A 77 -8.64 9.58 -28.53
C PRO A 77 -8.04 10.03 -27.19
N ILE A 78 -7.37 9.12 -26.46
CA ILE A 78 -6.68 9.43 -25.21
C ILE A 78 -5.20 9.69 -25.53
N PRO A 79 -4.71 10.94 -25.41
CA PRO A 79 -3.32 11.23 -25.70
C PRO A 79 -2.39 10.63 -24.64
N LEU A 80 -1.27 10.05 -25.07
CA LEU A 80 -0.27 9.47 -24.18
C LEU A 80 0.95 10.39 -24.07
N GLY A 81 1.15 10.98 -22.89
CA GLY A 81 2.39 11.65 -22.51
C GLY A 81 3.44 10.65 -22.05
N ILE A 82 4.69 10.85 -22.47
CA ILE A 82 5.85 10.04 -22.08
C ILE A 82 6.94 10.99 -21.59
N VAL A 83 7.42 10.76 -20.36
CA VAL A 83 8.55 11.50 -19.78
C VAL A 83 9.81 10.64 -19.88
N THR A 84 10.88 11.25 -20.37
CA THR A 84 12.22 10.62 -20.42
C THR A 84 13.26 11.62 -19.95
N THR A 85 14.44 11.14 -19.57
CA THR A 85 15.55 12.02 -19.16
C THR A 85 16.71 11.88 -20.15
N ALA A 86 17.12 12.98 -20.78
CA ALA A 86 18.22 12.99 -21.74
C ALA A 86 19.58 12.80 -21.05
N TYR A 87 20.37 11.82 -21.50
CA TYR A 87 21.68 11.49 -20.93
C TYR A 87 22.83 11.98 -21.83
N PRO A 88 23.91 12.60 -21.30
CA PRO A 88 24.23 12.80 -19.88
C PRO A 88 23.72 14.13 -19.29
N SER A 89 22.99 14.94 -20.06
CA SER A 89 22.55 16.28 -19.61
C SER A 89 21.57 16.27 -18.44
N MET A 90 20.94 15.14 -18.17
CA MET A 90 19.87 14.92 -17.18
C MET A 90 18.68 15.86 -17.32
N LYS A 91 18.44 16.40 -18.51
CA LYS A 91 17.29 17.27 -18.81
C LYS A 91 16.05 16.44 -19.14
N GLN A 92 14.91 16.85 -18.61
CA GLN A 92 13.60 16.28 -18.95
C GLN A 92 13.32 16.41 -20.44
N VAL A 93 12.74 15.38 -21.04
CA VAL A 93 12.28 15.35 -22.42
C VAL A 93 10.90 14.68 -22.45
N ASN A 94 9.88 15.51 -22.66
CA ASN A 94 8.49 15.09 -22.80
C ASN A 94 8.18 14.77 -24.26
N LYS A 95 7.39 13.70 -24.49
CA LYS A 95 6.87 13.32 -25.81
C LYS A 95 5.39 12.99 -25.72
N ILE A 96 4.63 13.43 -26.72
CA ILE A 96 3.24 12.99 -26.91
C ILE A 96 3.25 11.88 -27.96
N ALA A 97 2.97 10.64 -27.53
CA ALA A 97 3.12 9.45 -28.37
C ALA A 97 2.31 9.53 -29.67
N ASN A 98 1.13 10.17 -29.63
CA ASN A 98 0.26 10.38 -30.78
C ASN A 98 0.90 11.22 -31.89
N GLN A 99 1.87 12.07 -31.53
CA GLN A 99 2.59 12.93 -32.46
C GLN A 99 3.91 12.30 -32.97
N LEU A 100 4.36 11.19 -32.36
CA LEU A 100 5.56 10.48 -32.77
C LEU A 100 5.35 9.68 -34.05
N LYS A 101 6.44 9.33 -34.74
CA LYS A 101 6.39 8.27 -35.76
C LYS A 101 6.15 6.92 -35.10
N GLU A 102 5.51 5.98 -35.81
CA GLU A 102 5.13 4.68 -35.25
C GLU A 102 6.35 3.91 -34.71
N GLU A 103 7.47 3.97 -35.45
CA GLU A 103 8.74 3.34 -35.10
C GLU A 103 9.43 3.96 -33.87
N GLU A 104 9.01 5.15 -33.43
CA GLU A 104 9.60 5.85 -32.28
C GLU A 104 8.82 5.60 -30.97
N ILE A 105 7.56 5.16 -31.04
CA ILE A 105 6.70 5.00 -29.85
C ILE A 105 7.29 3.98 -28.86
N LEU A 106 7.60 2.76 -29.32
CA LEU A 106 8.17 1.73 -28.43
C LEU A 106 9.56 2.13 -27.89
N PRO A 107 10.48 2.68 -28.70
CA PRO A 107 11.75 3.21 -28.18
C PRO A 107 11.61 4.26 -27.07
N TYR A 108 10.66 5.20 -27.18
CA TYR A 108 10.43 6.20 -26.14
C TYR A 108 9.76 5.61 -24.88
N LEU A 109 8.88 4.61 -25.02
CA LEU A 109 8.34 3.86 -23.88
C LEU A 109 9.46 3.08 -23.15
N GLU A 110 10.36 2.43 -23.89
CA GLU A 110 11.52 1.75 -23.31
C GLU A 110 12.45 2.76 -22.61
N ALA A 111 12.68 3.93 -23.21
CA ALA A 111 13.48 5.00 -22.60
C ALA A 111 12.87 5.51 -21.29
N SER A 112 11.55 5.66 -21.23
CA SER A 112 10.82 6.10 -20.03
C SER A 112 10.98 5.15 -18.85
N ALA A 113 11.26 3.87 -19.10
CA ALA A 113 11.46 2.83 -18.09
C ALA A 113 12.95 2.42 -17.92
N ALA A 114 13.87 3.13 -18.56
CA ALA A 114 15.30 2.80 -18.56
C ALA A 114 15.97 3.25 -17.23
N CYS A 115 15.56 2.62 -16.13
CA CYS A 115 16.04 2.88 -14.76
C CYS A 115 17.51 2.45 -14.59
N TRP A 116 18.41 3.29 -15.09
CA TRP A 116 19.84 3.07 -15.02
C TRP A 116 20.33 3.11 -13.55
N PRO A 117 21.17 2.17 -13.08
CA PRO A 117 21.90 1.20 -13.87
C PRO A 117 21.26 -0.20 -13.93
N ILE A 118 20.02 -0.38 -13.43
CA ILE A 118 19.29 -1.66 -13.53
C ILE A 118 19.01 -1.97 -15.00
N PHE A 119 18.41 -1.01 -15.72
CA PHE A 119 18.16 -1.11 -17.16
C PHE A 119 19.24 -0.34 -17.94
N PRO A 120 19.58 -0.78 -19.16
CA PRO A 120 20.57 -0.09 -19.98
C PRO A 120 20.04 1.27 -20.45
N ILE A 121 20.96 2.21 -20.69
CA ILE A 121 20.65 3.50 -21.31
C ILE A 121 20.07 3.26 -22.71
N GLN A 122 18.91 3.84 -23.00
CA GLN A 122 18.24 3.68 -24.29
C GLN A 122 18.78 4.66 -25.33
N LYS A 123 19.04 4.18 -26.55
CA LYS A 123 19.49 5.01 -27.68
C LYS A 123 18.36 5.17 -28.69
N ILE A 124 18.02 6.42 -29.03
CA ILE A 124 17.04 6.74 -30.07
C ILE A 124 17.72 7.69 -31.06
N GLY A 125 18.01 7.19 -32.26
CA GLY A 125 18.88 7.87 -33.22
C GLY A 125 20.27 8.12 -32.63
N LYS A 126 20.70 9.38 -32.58
CA LYS A 126 21.99 9.80 -31.99
C LYS A 126 21.90 10.20 -30.51
N LYS A 127 20.70 10.22 -29.92
CA LYS A 127 20.46 10.68 -28.56
C LYS A 127 20.37 9.48 -27.60
N LYS A 128 20.68 9.74 -26.33
CA LYS A 128 20.63 8.76 -25.23
C LYS A 128 19.63 9.22 -24.17
N PHE A 129 18.89 8.28 -23.61
CA PHE A 129 17.84 8.53 -22.64
C PHE A 129 17.88 7.50 -21.51
N VAL A 130 17.47 7.94 -20.34
CA VAL A 130 17.19 7.11 -19.15
C VAL A 130 15.78 7.42 -18.66
N ASP A 131 15.36 6.68 -17.63
CA ASP A 131 14.04 6.74 -16.99
C ASP A 131 13.55 8.19 -16.75
N GLY A 132 12.25 8.39 -16.96
CA GLY A 132 11.60 9.68 -16.70
C GLY A 132 11.72 10.12 -15.25
N GLY A 133 11.67 9.18 -14.31
CA GLY A 133 11.71 9.42 -12.87
C GLY A 133 12.99 10.09 -12.35
N PHE A 134 14.07 10.12 -13.16
CA PHE A 134 15.26 10.91 -12.84
C PHE A 134 15.02 12.42 -12.90
N SER A 135 14.20 12.89 -13.83
CA SER A 135 13.88 14.31 -13.98
C SER A 135 12.51 14.65 -13.42
N ASP A 136 11.53 13.76 -13.60
CA ASP A 136 10.17 13.96 -13.13
C ASP A 136 9.44 12.62 -12.94
N ASN A 137 9.28 12.23 -11.68
CA ASN A 137 8.68 10.95 -11.25
C ASN A 137 7.15 11.00 -11.12
N LEU A 138 6.54 12.18 -11.18
CA LEU A 138 5.09 12.35 -11.09
C LEU A 138 4.66 13.52 -11.99
N PRO A 139 4.54 13.27 -13.31
CA PRO A 139 4.49 14.34 -14.32
C PRO A 139 3.11 15.01 -14.42
N ILE A 140 2.72 15.70 -13.35
CA ILE A 140 1.49 16.47 -13.24
C ILE A 140 1.56 17.70 -14.15
N ASP A 141 2.73 18.33 -14.25
CA ASP A 141 3.03 19.44 -15.15
C ASP A 141 2.77 19.07 -16.62
N LEU A 142 3.25 17.91 -17.09
CA LEU A 142 2.99 17.43 -18.45
C LEU A 142 1.49 17.20 -18.67
N ALA A 143 0.77 16.66 -17.68
CA ALA A 143 -0.68 16.53 -17.76
C ALA A 143 -1.38 17.90 -17.90
N ILE A 144 -0.92 18.92 -17.15
CA ILE A 144 -1.42 20.30 -17.27
C ILE A 144 -1.12 20.88 -18.67
N GLU A 145 0.12 20.73 -19.16
CA GLU A 145 0.52 21.17 -20.50
C GLU A 145 -0.30 20.51 -21.61
N MET A 146 -0.72 19.26 -21.40
CA MET A 146 -1.60 18.52 -22.30
C MET A 146 -3.07 18.94 -22.21
N GLY A 147 -3.42 19.87 -21.33
CA GLY A 147 -4.77 20.44 -21.19
C GLY A 147 -5.67 19.70 -20.19
N ALA A 148 -5.12 18.91 -19.27
CA ALA A 148 -5.92 18.26 -18.24
C ALA A 148 -6.55 19.29 -17.28
N THR A 149 -7.86 19.22 -17.11
CA THR A 149 -8.63 20.09 -16.19
C THR A 149 -8.87 19.45 -14.82
N GLN A 150 -8.68 18.13 -14.73
CA GLN A 150 -8.71 17.30 -13.53
C GLN A 150 -7.63 16.23 -13.66
N ILE A 151 -6.92 15.95 -12.57
CA ILE A 151 -5.77 15.02 -12.61
C ILE A 151 -5.90 14.02 -11.47
N VAL A 152 -5.84 12.73 -11.81
CA VAL A 152 -5.67 11.66 -10.83
C VAL A 152 -4.21 11.24 -10.84
N ALA A 153 -3.47 11.63 -9.81
CA ALA A 153 -2.04 11.36 -9.69
C ALA A 153 -1.79 10.15 -8.79
N VAL A 154 -1.23 9.06 -9.34
CA VAL A 154 -0.90 7.85 -8.59
C VAL A 154 0.57 7.88 -8.18
N LEU A 155 0.83 8.24 -6.92
CA LEU A 155 2.18 8.35 -6.35
C LEU A 155 2.55 7.12 -5.53
N LEU A 156 3.43 6.27 -6.06
CA LEU A 156 3.83 5.00 -5.42
C LEU A 156 4.78 5.16 -4.22
N LYS A 157 5.33 6.36 -3.97
CA LYS A 157 6.32 6.64 -2.89
C LYS A 157 7.49 5.66 -2.85
N SER A 158 7.93 5.20 -4.02
CA SER A 158 8.96 4.17 -4.18
C SER A 158 10.36 4.77 -4.26
N TYR A 159 10.84 5.12 -5.47
CA TYR A 159 12.12 5.77 -5.65
C TYR A 159 12.06 6.77 -6.82
N PRO A 160 12.30 8.08 -6.59
CA PRO A 160 12.37 8.71 -5.27
C PRO A 160 11.01 8.67 -4.54
N PRO A 161 10.99 8.61 -3.19
CA PRO A 161 9.74 8.58 -2.43
C PRO A 161 8.99 9.93 -2.46
N VAL A 162 9.74 11.02 -2.65
CA VAL A 162 9.22 12.38 -2.84
C VAL A 162 9.48 12.76 -4.30
N PRO A 163 8.44 13.07 -5.10
CA PRO A 163 8.62 13.53 -6.47
C PRO A 163 9.22 14.93 -6.51
N GLN A 164 9.80 15.29 -7.66
CA GLN A 164 10.49 16.56 -7.89
C GLN A 164 9.56 17.77 -7.76
N HIS A 165 8.29 17.60 -8.15
CA HIS A 165 7.24 18.62 -8.14
C HIS A 165 6.11 18.26 -7.15
N ILE A 166 6.46 17.96 -5.90
CA ILE A 166 5.48 17.56 -4.86
C ILE A 166 4.43 18.64 -4.61
N GLU A 167 4.77 19.91 -4.76
CA GLU A 167 3.85 21.04 -4.62
C GLU A 167 2.64 20.95 -5.56
N LEU A 168 2.78 20.28 -6.70
CA LEU A 168 1.68 20.10 -7.65
C LEU A 168 0.60 19.14 -7.13
N THR A 169 0.90 18.31 -6.13
CA THR A 169 -0.11 17.42 -5.52
C THR A 169 -1.13 18.16 -4.67
N GLU A 170 -0.82 19.39 -4.26
CA GLU A 170 -1.69 20.23 -3.42
C GLU A 170 -2.63 21.12 -4.25
N LEU A 171 -2.55 21.07 -5.58
CA LEU A 171 -3.43 21.83 -6.46
C LEU A 171 -4.88 21.34 -6.32
N PRO A 172 -5.88 22.25 -6.33
CA PRO A 172 -7.27 21.91 -6.00
C PRO A 172 -7.95 20.95 -7.01
N PHE A 173 -7.41 20.83 -8.22
CA PHE A 173 -7.89 19.92 -9.27
C PHE A 173 -7.06 18.63 -9.39
N VAL A 174 -6.13 18.40 -8.46
CA VAL A 174 -5.28 17.21 -8.40
C VAL A 174 -5.76 16.31 -7.27
N THR A 175 -6.18 15.10 -7.65
CA THR A 175 -6.53 14.02 -6.72
C THR A 175 -5.35 13.05 -6.65
N THR A 176 -4.58 13.13 -5.58
CA THR A 176 -3.45 12.20 -5.37
C THR A 176 -3.89 10.93 -4.62
N ILE A 177 -3.52 9.78 -5.16
CA ILE A 177 -3.66 8.45 -4.56
C ILE A 177 -2.24 7.92 -4.28
N PHE A 178 -2.03 7.37 -3.09
CA PHE A 178 -0.76 6.74 -2.71
C PHE A 178 -1.04 5.43 -1.96
N PRO A 179 -0.10 4.47 -1.98
CA PRO A 179 -0.30 3.18 -1.35
C PRO A 179 -0.48 3.34 0.17
N SER A 180 -1.54 2.77 0.73
CA SER A 180 -1.78 2.80 2.19
C SER A 180 -0.95 1.78 2.97
N ASN A 181 -0.39 0.80 2.27
CA ASN A 181 0.45 -0.26 2.81
C ASN A 181 1.72 -0.43 1.97
N ASP A 182 2.64 -1.24 2.49
CA ASP A 182 3.93 -1.46 1.87
C ASP A 182 3.85 -2.26 0.56
N LEU A 183 4.35 -1.68 -0.54
CA LEU A 183 4.36 -2.29 -1.87
C LEU A 183 5.43 -3.38 -2.05
N GLY A 184 6.39 -3.51 -1.13
CA GLY A 184 7.53 -4.41 -1.29
C GLY A 184 8.70 -3.76 -2.03
N GLY A 185 9.45 -4.55 -2.81
CA GLY A 185 10.62 -4.08 -3.55
C GLY A 185 10.26 -3.44 -4.89
N ILE A 186 11.15 -2.58 -5.41
CA ILE A 186 10.93 -1.82 -6.65
C ILE A 186 10.93 -2.68 -7.92
N MET A 187 11.51 -3.87 -7.86
CA MET A 187 11.58 -4.85 -8.97
C MET A 187 11.26 -6.24 -8.44
N ASP A 188 10.16 -6.34 -7.70
CA ASP A 188 9.67 -7.59 -7.10
C ASP A 188 8.52 -8.15 -7.93
N PHE A 189 8.83 -9.14 -8.77
CA PHE A 189 7.85 -9.85 -9.61
C PHE A 189 7.39 -11.16 -8.97
N ASP A 190 7.45 -11.25 -7.63
CA ASP A 190 6.76 -12.30 -6.90
C ASP A 190 5.24 -12.19 -7.11
N HIS A 191 4.60 -13.29 -7.48
CA HIS A 191 3.18 -13.26 -7.89
C HIS A 191 2.27 -12.78 -6.75
N ASP A 192 2.51 -13.22 -5.51
CA ASP A 192 1.69 -12.81 -4.37
C ASP A 192 1.89 -11.31 -4.07
N VAL A 193 3.11 -10.78 -4.26
CA VAL A 193 3.39 -9.35 -4.17
C VAL A 193 2.67 -8.54 -5.26
N LEU A 194 2.65 -9.03 -6.49
CA LEU A 194 1.92 -8.37 -7.59
C LEU A 194 0.41 -8.36 -7.31
N MET A 195 -0.17 -9.50 -6.93
CA MET A 195 -1.61 -9.63 -6.71
C MET A 195 -2.09 -8.77 -5.53
N ARG A 196 -1.35 -8.78 -4.42
CA ARG A 196 -1.68 -7.91 -3.27
C ARG A 196 -1.56 -6.42 -3.59
N ASN A 197 -0.59 -6.02 -4.43
CA ASN A 197 -0.41 -4.63 -4.82
C ASN A 197 -1.51 -4.15 -5.77
N MET A 198 -1.96 -4.99 -6.71
CA MET A 198 -3.12 -4.70 -7.56
C MET A 198 -4.37 -4.48 -6.70
N GLN A 199 -4.62 -5.38 -5.75
CA GLN A 199 -5.75 -5.26 -4.83
C GLN A 199 -5.64 -4.04 -3.93
N LEU A 200 -4.45 -3.74 -3.39
CA LEU A 200 -4.19 -2.56 -2.58
C LEU A 200 -4.49 -1.27 -3.36
N GLY A 201 -4.01 -1.16 -4.60
CA GLY A 201 -4.27 -0.01 -5.46
C GLY A 201 -5.76 0.22 -5.73
N TYR A 202 -6.52 -0.86 -5.94
CA TYR A 202 -7.97 -0.78 -6.07
C TYR A 202 -8.66 -0.28 -4.79
N LEU A 203 -8.26 -0.81 -3.63
CA LEU A 203 -8.81 -0.37 -2.34
C LEU A 203 -8.43 1.07 -1.98
N ASP A 204 -7.21 1.50 -2.31
CA ASP A 204 -6.76 2.89 -2.11
C ASP A 204 -7.52 3.87 -2.99
N ALA A 205 -7.82 3.49 -4.24
CA ALA A 205 -8.71 4.26 -5.09
C ALA A 205 -10.13 4.34 -4.51
N LYS A 206 -10.73 3.21 -4.11
CA LYS A 206 -12.06 3.20 -3.47
C LYS A 206 -12.14 4.12 -2.25
N LYS A 207 -11.13 4.07 -1.37
CA LYS A 207 -11.07 4.97 -0.21
C LYS A 207 -10.95 6.44 -0.61
N LYS A 208 -10.15 6.76 -1.64
CA LYS A 208 -10.01 8.14 -2.12
C LYS A 208 -11.32 8.72 -2.65
N TYR A 209 -12.15 7.89 -3.28
CA TYR A 209 -13.45 8.30 -3.83
C TYR A 209 -14.62 8.12 -2.86
N GLY A 210 -14.38 7.64 -1.63
CA GLY A 210 -15.40 7.49 -0.59
C GLY A 210 -16.23 6.20 -0.68
N ASP A 211 -15.92 5.30 -1.61
CA ASP A 211 -16.59 4.00 -1.74
C ASP A 211 -16.18 3.01 -0.64
N ALA A 212 -15.07 3.27 0.04
CA ALA A 212 -14.62 2.54 1.21
C ALA A 212 -14.10 3.50 2.29
N LEU A 213 -14.13 3.05 3.53
CA LEU A 213 -13.68 3.78 4.71
C LEU A 213 -12.37 3.18 5.27
N GLY A 214 -11.67 3.97 6.08
CA GLY A 214 -10.40 3.59 6.70
C GLY A 214 -9.19 4.23 6.04
N LYS A 215 -8.01 3.96 6.59
CA LYS A 215 -6.71 4.46 6.10
C LYS A 215 -5.84 3.32 5.60
N LYS A 216 -5.47 2.37 6.46
CA LYS A 216 -4.65 1.20 6.11
C LYS A 216 -5.49 -0.01 5.75
N TYR A 217 -6.73 -0.04 6.20
CA TYR A 217 -7.69 -1.09 5.89
C TYR A 217 -8.88 -0.48 5.13
N ALA A 218 -9.64 -1.33 4.44
CA ALA A 218 -10.84 -0.93 3.72
C ALA A 218 -12.09 -1.54 4.37
N PHE A 219 -13.02 -0.67 4.74
CA PHE A 219 -14.34 -1.02 5.27
C PHE A 219 -15.42 -0.55 4.30
N ALA A 220 -16.49 -1.31 4.13
CA ALA A 220 -17.58 -0.92 3.23
C ALA A 220 -18.22 0.41 3.69
N SER A 221 -18.43 1.35 2.76
CA SER A 221 -18.97 2.69 3.05
C SER A 221 -20.46 2.73 3.38
N LEU A 222 -21.20 1.68 3.03
CA LEU A 222 -22.67 1.60 3.20
C LEU A 222 -23.11 1.09 4.59
N GLU A 223 -22.18 0.87 5.52
CA GLU A 223 -22.53 0.42 6.87
C GLU A 223 -22.97 1.58 7.78
N PRO A 224 -24.02 1.40 8.61
CA PRO A 224 -24.43 2.40 9.59
C PRO A 224 -23.48 2.38 10.79
N LEU A 225 -22.25 2.86 10.57
CA LEU A 225 -21.19 2.88 11.57
C LEU A 225 -21.41 3.98 12.61
N GLU A 226 -22.21 4.99 12.29
CA GLU A 226 -22.37 6.21 13.08
C GLU A 226 -22.83 5.91 14.52
N GLU A 227 -23.91 5.14 14.69
CA GLU A 227 -24.44 4.81 16.02
C GLU A 227 -23.46 3.95 16.84
N VAL A 228 -22.84 2.95 16.20
CA VAL A 228 -21.86 2.07 16.84
C VAL A 228 -20.62 2.86 17.27
N ALA A 229 -20.16 3.79 16.43
CA ALA A 229 -19.02 4.64 16.71
C ALA A 229 -19.31 5.65 17.83
N ASP A 230 -20.51 6.21 17.88
CA ASP A 230 -20.94 7.11 18.95
C ASP A 230 -20.96 6.39 20.31
N ASP A 231 -21.55 5.21 20.38
CA ASP A 231 -21.56 4.38 21.58
C ASP A 231 -20.13 4.03 22.01
N PHE A 232 -19.26 3.71 21.05
CA PHE A 232 -17.86 3.39 21.31
C PHE A 232 -17.11 4.55 21.96
N VAL A 233 -17.25 5.76 21.41
CA VAL A 233 -16.61 6.94 21.98
C VAL A 233 -17.17 7.25 23.37
N ARG A 234 -18.50 7.14 23.58
CA ARG A 234 -19.13 7.34 24.90
C ARG A 234 -18.58 6.36 25.93
N LEU A 235 -18.41 5.08 25.58
CA LEU A 235 -17.81 4.09 26.47
C LEU A 235 -16.36 4.42 26.81
N CYS A 236 -15.56 4.82 25.82
CA CYS A 236 -14.16 5.19 26.05
C CYS A 236 -14.03 6.39 27.01
N ILE A 237 -14.88 7.40 26.85
CA ILE A 237 -14.92 8.57 27.75
C ILE A 237 -15.34 8.16 29.16
N ALA A 238 -16.40 7.35 29.29
CA ALA A 238 -16.94 6.94 30.58
C ALA A 238 -15.98 6.04 31.37
N ASP A 239 -15.19 5.19 30.69
CA ASP A 239 -14.33 4.22 31.36
C ASP A 239 -13.04 4.84 31.93
N ASP A 240 -12.39 5.76 31.20
CA ASP A 240 -11.25 6.54 31.72
C ASP A 240 -11.08 7.90 30.99
N PRO A 241 -11.67 9.00 31.51
CA PRO A 241 -11.60 10.32 30.87
C PRO A 241 -10.17 10.89 30.73
N LEU A 242 -9.25 10.53 31.64
CA LEU A 242 -7.88 11.03 31.61
C LEU A 242 -7.05 10.31 30.55
N LEU A 243 -7.22 8.99 30.44
CA LEU A 243 -6.59 8.19 29.40
C LEU A 243 -7.17 8.51 28.02
N TRP A 244 -8.48 8.75 27.93
CA TRP A 244 -9.13 9.21 26.70
C TRP A 244 -8.46 10.47 26.13
N LYS A 245 -8.20 11.50 26.95
CA LYS A 245 -7.48 12.71 26.51
C LYS A 245 -6.10 12.40 25.95
N LYS A 246 -5.36 11.44 26.53
CA LYS A 246 -4.07 10.99 26.00
C LYS A 246 -4.23 10.30 24.65
N MET A 247 -5.28 9.48 24.51
CA MET A 247 -5.58 8.78 23.26
C MET A 247 -5.97 9.72 22.13
N GLN A 248 -6.72 10.78 22.41
CA GLN A 248 -7.04 11.78 21.39
C GLN A 248 -5.76 12.43 20.83
N LYS A 249 -4.78 12.72 21.69
CA LYS A 249 -3.48 13.26 21.23
C LYS A 249 -2.72 12.25 20.36
N TYR A 250 -2.72 10.97 20.73
CA TYR A 250 -2.08 9.91 19.94
C TYR A 250 -2.75 9.72 18.58
N LEU A 251 -4.08 9.61 18.56
CA LEU A 251 -4.87 9.44 17.34
C LEU A 251 -4.70 10.61 16.37
N LEU A 252 -4.64 11.85 16.88
CA LEU A 252 -4.37 13.03 16.06
C LEU A 252 -2.97 12.99 15.42
N GLN A 253 -1.95 12.46 16.11
CA GLN A 253 -0.61 12.27 15.56
C GLN A 253 -0.58 11.20 14.46
N GLU A 254 -1.43 10.18 14.56
CA GLU A 254 -1.69 9.18 13.49
C GLU A 254 -2.66 9.72 12.40
N GLY A 255 -3.03 11.00 12.51
CA GLY A 255 -3.83 11.76 11.53
C GLY A 255 -5.33 11.52 11.59
N TYR A 256 -5.89 10.95 12.66
CA TYR A 256 -7.34 10.70 12.80
C TYR A 256 -8.05 11.90 13.44
N ASP A 257 -9.24 12.26 12.94
CA ASP A 257 -10.03 13.32 13.55
C ASP A 257 -10.83 12.79 14.74
N CYS A 258 -10.36 13.10 15.95
CA CYS A 258 -11.02 12.68 17.18
C CYS A 258 -12.36 13.38 17.45
N LYS A 259 -12.74 14.39 16.66
CA LYS A 259 -14.06 15.03 16.73
C LYS A 259 -15.12 14.23 15.99
N ILE A 260 -14.71 13.33 15.09
CA ILE A 260 -15.60 12.47 14.31
C ILE A 260 -15.57 11.08 14.95
N PRO A 261 -16.63 10.63 15.63
CA PRO A 261 -16.64 9.33 16.31
C PRO A 261 -16.30 8.15 15.38
N LYS A 262 -16.77 8.21 14.13
CA LYS A 262 -16.46 7.24 13.08
C LYS A 262 -14.95 7.09 12.83
N ASP A 263 -14.20 8.19 12.80
CA ASP A 263 -12.74 8.16 12.59
C ASP A 263 -12.02 7.47 13.76
N VAL A 264 -12.47 7.72 14.99
CA VAL A 264 -11.92 7.07 16.20
C VAL A 264 -12.23 5.56 16.16
N PHE A 265 -13.46 5.20 15.78
CA PHE A 265 -13.88 3.81 15.69
C PHE A 265 -13.09 3.05 14.63
N LEU A 266 -12.92 3.63 13.43
CA LEU A 266 -12.07 3.08 12.37
C LEU A 266 -10.62 2.91 12.84
N ALA A 267 -10.06 3.91 13.54
CA ALA A 267 -8.71 3.80 14.09
C ALA A 267 -8.57 2.60 15.05
N ALA A 268 -9.56 2.38 15.92
CA ALA A 268 -9.56 1.25 16.84
C ALA A 268 -9.65 -0.10 16.09
N LEU A 269 -10.47 -0.19 15.04
CA LEU A 269 -10.57 -1.38 14.18
C LEU A 269 -9.23 -1.69 13.50
N GLU A 270 -8.56 -0.67 12.96
CA GLU A 270 -7.23 -0.84 12.34
C GLU A 270 -6.16 -1.27 13.35
N MET A 271 -6.19 -0.72 14.57
CA MET A 271 -5.28 -1.13 15.65
C MET A 271 -5.47 -2.60 16.01
N LEU A 272 -6.72 -3.02 16.24
CA LEU A 272 -7.04 -4.41 16.57
C LEU A 272 -6.54 -5.36 15.49
N ARG A 273 -6.71 -4.99 14.22
CA ARG A 273 -6.22 -5.81 13.11
C ARG A 273 -4.73 -5.91 13.00
N LYS A 274 -4.04 -4.80 13.18
CA LYS A 274 -2.58 -4.81 13.17
C LYS A 274 -2.05 -5.77 14.22
N ILE A 275 -2.66 -5.78 15.41
CA ILE A 275 -2.33 -6.69 16.50
C ILE A 275 -2.62 -8.15 16.12
N LEU A 276 -3.79 -8.42 15.54
CA LEU A 276 -4.22 -9.76 15.13
C LEU A 276 -3.60 -10.23 13.79
N LYS A 277 -2.81 -9.38 13.13
CA LYS A 277 -2.19 -9.64 11.81
C LYS A 277 -3.18 -10.02 10.71
N VAL A 278 -4.37 -9.41 10.74
CA VAL A 278 -5.39 -9.60 9.69
C VAL A 278 -4.95 -8.88 8.41
N SER A 279 -5.23 -9.50 7.25
CA SER A 279 -4.86 -8.99 5.93
C SER A 279 -5.47 -7.60 5.63
N PRO A 280 -4.67 -6.62 5.17
CA PRO A 280 -5.17 -5.33 4.70
C PRO A 280 -5.64 -5.33 3.24
N TYR A 281 -5.51 -6.45 2.53
CA TYR A 281 -5.77 -6.55 1.09
C TYR A 281 -7.20 -7.00 0.77
N GLU A 282 -8.13 -6.77 1.68
CA GLU A 282 -9.52 -7.13 1.51
C GLU A 282 -10.40 -5.97 1.98
N GLU A 283 -11.60 -5.91 1.41
CA GLU A 283 -12.67 -5.07 1.92
C GLU A 283 -13.52 -5.86 2.91
N TYR A 284 -13.97 -5.19 3.96
CA TYR A 284 -14.68 -5.81 5.06
C TYR A 284 -15.95 -5.07 5.44
N THR A 285 -17.00 -5.84 5.67
CA THR A 285 -18.11 -5.45 6.53
C THR A 285 -17.70 -5.61 8.00
N LEU A 286 -18.37 -4.93 8.93
CA LEU A 286 -18.17 -5.13 10.36
C LEU A 286 -18.41 -6.57 10.77
N GLN A 287 -19.43 -7.24 10.22
CA GLN A 287 -19.70 -8.64 10.54
C GLN A 287 -18.56 -9.56 10.08
N LYS A 288 -18.08 -9.39 8.84
CA LYS A 288 -16.94 -10.16 8.32
C LYS A 288 -15.68 -9.86 9.14
N PHE A 289 -15.47 -8.60 9.49
CA PHE A 289 -14.36 -8.18 10.35
C PHE A 289 -14.40 -8.87 11.71
N TYR A 290 -15.56 -8.87 12.36
CA TYR A 290 -15.75 -9.47 13.67
C TYR A 290 -15.49 -10.98 13.64
N GLY A 291 -16.03 -11.71 12.64
CA GLY A 291 -15.77 -13.14 12.48
C GLY A 291 -14.28 -13.48 12.35
N VAL A 292 -13.53 -12.73 11.54
CA VAL A 292 -12.07 -12.91 11.40
C VAL A 292 -11.33 -12.60 12.71
N CYS A 293 -11.80 -11.61 13.46
CA CYS A 293 -11.22 -11.25 14.76
C CYS A 293 -11.49 -12.32 15.82
N GLU A 294 -12.70 -12.90 15.86
CA GLU A 294 -13.03 -14.03 16.74
C GLU A 294 -12.10 -15.22 16.43
N GLU A 295 -11.99 -15.61 15.16
CA GLU A 295 -11.18 -16.76 14.75
C GLU A 295 -9.71 -16.56 15.13
N SER A 296 -9.18 -15.35 14.92
CA SER A 296 -7.82 -14.96 15.33
C SER A 296 -7.62 -15.03 16.85
N CYS A 297 -8.57 -14.51 17.63
CA CYS A 297 -8.51 -14.55 19.09
C CYS A 297 -8.60 -15.98 19.65
N LEU A 298 -9.41 -16.85 19.04
CA LEU A 298 -9.50 -18.27 19.36
C LEU A 298 -8.20 -19.02 19.00
N GLY A 299 -7.57 -18.69 17.87
CA GLY A 299 -6.25 -19.22 17.51
C GLY A 299 -5.17 -18.90 18.55
N LEU A 300 -5.11 -17.66 19.01
CA LEU A 300 -4.17 -17.20 20.06
C LEU A 300 -4.39 -17.87 21.42
N SER A 301 -5.63 -18.28 21.74
CA SER A 301 -5.94 -18.97 22.99
C SER A 301 -5.30 -20.36 23.08
N LYS A 302 -5.15 -21.03 21.93
CA LYS A 302 -4.52 -22.37 21.83
C LYS A 302 -3.00 -22.29 22.00
N SER A 303 -2.38 -21.12 21.78
CA SER A 303 -0.93 -20.92 21.84
C SER A 303 -0.38 -20.46 23.20
N GLN A 304 -1.13 -20.67 24.30
CA GLN A 304 -0.76 -20.38 25.70
C GLN A 304 -0.54 -18.90 26.04
N ILE A 305 -1.57 -18.26 26.60
CA ILE A 305 -1.42 -17.09 27.46
C ILE A 305 -2.02 -17.47 28.80
N PRO A 306 -1.20 -17.73 29.85
CA PRO A 306 -1.76 -18.13 31.12
C PRO A 306 -2.60 -16.99 31.68
N ALA A 307 -3.90 -17.22 31.90
CA ALA A 307 -4.76 -16.31 32.67
C ALA A 307 -4.14 -15.91 34.03
N LYS A 308 -3.17 -16.71 34.52
CA LYS A 308 -2.32 -16.42 35.69
C LYS A 308 -1.47 -15.14 35.55
N GLN A 309 -1.04 -14.74 34.34
CA GLN A 309 -0.26 -13.52 34.10
C GLN A 309 -1.05 -12.25 34.46
N PHE A 310 -2.38 -12.29 34.30
CA PHE A 310 -3.29 -11.18 34.61
C PHE A 310 -3.92 -11.28 36.01
N ARG A 311 -3.59 -12.33 36.80
CA ARG A 311 -4.16 -12.61 38.13
C ARG A 311 -3.20 -12.31 39.30
N SER A 312 -1.91 -12.09 39.09
CA SER A 312 -0.92 -11.97 40.19
C SER A 312 -0.71 -10.53 40.69
N GLY A 313 -0.53 -10.37 42.01
CA GLY A 313 -0.34 -9.07 42.70
C GLY A 313 1.01 -8.38 42.47
N ASN A 314 1.93 -8.95 41.69
CA ASN A 314 3.26 -8.38 41.47
C ASN A 314 3.30 -7.56 40.16
N LYS A 315 2.76 -6.34 40.25
CA LYS A 315 2.24 -5.54 39.12
C LYS A 315 3.28 -4.89 38.19
N ASN A 316 4.56 -4.78 38.54
CA ASN A 316 5.44 -3.83 37.83
C ASN A 316 6.58 -4.41 36.98
N LYS A 317 7.05 -5.65 37.21
CA LYS A 317 8.24 -6.18 36.48
C LYS A 317 7.91 -7.05 35.26
N THR A 318 6.77 -7.75 35.27
CA THR A 318 6.39 -8.68 34.20
C THR A 318 5.54 -8.02 33.09
N LEU A 319 5.06 -6.78 33.31
CA LEU A 319 4.03 -6.13 32.50
C LEU A 319 4.55 -5.01 31.57
N MET A 320 5.80 -4.58 31.73
CA MET A 320 6.45 -3.66 30.76
C MET A 320 6.76 -4.31 29.40
N LYS A 321 6.45 -5.61 29.25
CA LYS A 321 6.56 -6.40 28.00
C LYS A 321 5.24 -7.10 27.66
N ALA A 322 4.10 -6.46 27.93
CA ALA A 322 2.81 -7.06 27.61
C ALA A 322 2.67 -7.24 26.10
N ASP A 323 2.59 -8.50 25.66
CA ASP A 323 2.31 -8.88 24.28
C ASP A 323 0.87 -8.43 23.93
N GLU A 324 0.72 -7.43 23.06
CA GLU A 324 -0.59 -6.88 22.67
C GLU A 324 -1.55 -7.96 22.15
N PRO A 325 -1.13 -8.92 21.30
CA PRO A 325 -1.94 -10.10 20.95
C PRO A 325 -2.45 -10.87 22.17
N ALA A 326 -1.60 -11.06 23.18
CA ALA A 326 -1.96 -11.78 24.38
C ALA A 326 -3.03 -11.06 25.21
N PHE A 327 -2.90 -9.75 25.29
CA PHE A 327 -3.87 -8.88 25.94
C PHE A 327 -5.24 -8.90 25.23
N VAL A 328 -5.25 -8.78 23.90
CA VAL A 328 -6.48 -8.87 23.09
C VAL A 328 -7.17 -10.23 23.29
N SER A 329 -6.42 -11.33 23.25
CA SER A 329 -6.99 -12.66 23.48
C SER A 329 -7.59 -12.83 24.89
N TYR A 330 -6.93 -12.29 25.92
CA TYR A 330 -7.45 -12.30 27.30
C TYR A 330 -8.77 -11.51 27.43
N LEU A 331 -8.83 -10.31 26.85
CA LEU A 331 -10.04 -9.48 26.86
C LEU A 331 -11.20 -10.21 26.18
N TYR A 332 -10.95 -10.76 24.98
CA TYR A 332 -11.93 -11.51 24.22
C TYR A 332 -12.54 -12.66 25.03
N GLN A 333 -11.70 -13.51 25.62
CA GLN A 333 -12.15 -14.64 26.45
C GLN A 333 -12.92 -14.19 27.69
N SER A 334 -12.47 -13.11 28.33
CA SER A 334 -13.13 -12.58 29.52
C SER A 334 -14.54 -12.08 29.21
N PHE A 335 -14.70 -11.30 28.14
CA PHE A 335 -16.00 -10.82 27.70
C PHE A 335 -16.89 -11.96 27.21
N LYS A 336 -16.34 -12.97 26.52
CA LYS A 336 -17.08 -14.17 26.09
C LYS A 336 -17.63 -14.97 27.28
N ALA A 337 -16.92 -14.98 28.39
CA ALA A 337 -17.36 -15.60 29.64
C ALA A 337 -18.31 -14.71 30.48
N GLY A 338 -18.72 -13.54 29.97
CA GLY A 338 -19.56 -12.58 30.69
C GLY A 338 -18.84 -11.76 31.77
N HIS A 339 -17.50 -11.81 31.82
CA HIS A 339 -16.72 -11.06 32.80
C HIS A 339 -16.36 -9.65 32.29
N LYS A 340 -16.42 -8.65 33.17
CA LYS A 340 -16.06 -7.25 32.86
C LYS A 340 -14.56 -6.98 32.64
N ALA A 341 -13.71 -8.01 32.68
CA ALA A 341 -12.26 -7.93 32.58
C ALA A 341 -11.59 -6.90 33.54
N SER A 342 -12.18 -6.65 34.72
CA SER A 342 -11.73 -5.59 35.66
C SER A 342 -10.25 -5.68 36.05
N HIS A 343 -9.67 -6.89 36.04
CA HIS A 343 -8.25 -7.14 36.33
C HIS A 343 -7.30 -6.60 35.25
N ALA A 344 -7.79 -6.33 34.04
CA ALA A 344 -7.04 -5.70 32.95
C ALA A 344 -6.96 -4.17 33.07
N LYS A 345 -7.81 -3.51 33.88
CA LYS A 345 -7.80 -2.04 34.01
C LYS A 345 -6.42 -1.43 34.34
N PRO A 346 -5.59 -2.03 35.21
CA PRO A 346 -4.23 -1.53 35.44
C PRO A 346 -3.35 -1.52 34.17
N PHE A 347 -3.61 -2.39 33.19
CA PHE A 347 -2.88 -2.45 31.92
C PHE A 347 -3.27 -1.32 30.97
N PHE A 348 -4.46 -0.73 31.11
CA PHE A 348 -4.88 0.41 30.30
C PHE A 348 -3.94 1.61 30.51
N LYS A 349 -3.36 1.72 31.72
CA LYS A 349 -2.38 2.74 32.05
C LYS A 349 -0.99 2.48 31.49
N LEU A 350 -0.70 1.25 31.05
CA LEU A 350 0.61 0.80 30.55
C LEU A 350 0.68 0.77 29.01
N SER A 351 -0.45 0.51 28.33
CA SER A 351 -0.58 0.64 26.88
C SER A 351 -1.69 1.63 26.55
N PRO A 352 -1.40 2.76 25.89
CA PRO A 352 -2.43 3.72 25.48
C PRO A 352 -3.57 3.04 24.69
N ASN A 353 -3.24 2.09 23.81
CA ASN A 353 -4.19 1.41 22.93
C ASN A 353 -5.22 0.57 23.69
N ALA A 354 -4.92 0.13 24.91
CA ALA A 354 -5.75 -0.81 25.64
C ALA A 354 -7.15 -0.27 25.98
N LEU A 355 -7.32 1.05 26.18
CA LEU A 355 -8.64 1.67 26.34
C LEU A 355 -9.52 1.46 25.10
N LEU A 356 -8.97 1.72 23.91
CA LEU A 356 -9.69 1.57 22.65
C LEU A 356 -9.99 0.09 22.38
N LEU A 357 -9.00 -0.79 22.56
CA LEU A 357 -9.16 -2.23 22.29
C LEU A 357 -10.20 -2.89 23.20
N ALA A 358 -10.21 -2.55 24.50
CA ALA A 358 -11.18 -3.12 25.43
C ALA A 358 -12.62 -2.70 25.11
N ASN A 359 -12.84 -1.40 24.87
CA ASN A 359 -14.17 -0.89 24.55
C ASN A 359 -14.63 -1.34 23.15
N LEU A 360 -13.71 -1.49 22.19
CA LEU A 360 -14.02 -1.99 20.86
C LEU A 360 -14.49 -3.44 20.92
N LEU A 361 -13.73 -4.32 21.59
CA LEU A 361 -14.10 -5.72 21.73
C LEU A 361 -15.45 -5.87 22.44
N LYS A 362 -15.70 -5.07 23.48
CA LYS A 362 -16.99 -5.06 24.18
C LYS A 362 -18.14 -4.74 23.22
N ILE A 363 -18.04 -3.66 22.44
CA ILE A 363 -19.09 -3.27 21.49
C ILE A 363 -19.27 -4.29 20.37
N LEU A 364 -18.18 -4.81 19.81
CA LEU A 364 -18.27 -5.79 18.74
C LEU A 364 -18.99 -7.06 19.24
N MET A 365 -18.70 -7.50 20.45
CA MET A 365 -19.39 -8.65 21.04
C MET A 365 -20.85 -8.37 21.41
N GLU A 366 -21.17 -7.17 21.90
CA GLU A 366 -22.55 -6.80 22.26
C GLU A 366 -23.45 -6.60 21.03
N LYS A 367 -22.91 -6.05 19.93
CA LYS A 367 -23.69 -5.70 18.75
C LYS A 367 -23.64 -6.74 17.63
N MET A 368 -22.60 -7.56 17.55
CA MET A 368 -22.35 -8.48 16.42
C MET A 368 -22.24 -9.97 16.83
N GLY A 369 -22.17 -10.25 18.14
CA GLY A 369 -21.90 -11.58 18.72
C GLY A 369 -23.11 -12.39 19.13
#